data_AF-A0A8H7GLT3-F1
#
_entry.id   AF-A0A8H7GLT3-F1
#
_cell.length_a   1.000
_cell.length_b   1.000
_cell.length_c   1.000
_cell.angle_alpha   90.00
_cell.angle_beta   90.00
_cell.angle_gamma   90.00
#
_symmetry.space_group_name_H-M   'P 1'
#
loop_
_entity.id
_entity.type
_entity.pdbx_description
1 polymer ?
#
loop_
_entity_poly.entity_id
_entity_poly.type
_entity_poly.pdbx_seq_one_letter_code
_entity_poly.pdbx_strand_id
1 'polypeptide(L)'
;MVMLNWRRSLKRPERLISPKKIIDNAIKRGTGEATGGATQTFDVMYEFMGPGGVAFIVEANTDNKTRTIGLVKHAMSKFNAALSPCQYIFQRKGEIVFEPQTADETFDEIFEAAIDVGAEDVVEFEDTENEYDGEKLFKIITDPGELNAVSNSLSQKGYKLKDSKTTFIADADNEVDFPEGLEKSMAKCLELLDDTAEVTNYYTNIRN
;
A
#
# COMPACT_ATOMS: atom_id res chain seq x y z
N MET A 1 11.85 21.86 10.66
CA MET A 1 10.57 21.34 11.19
C MET A 1 9.69 20.66 10.14
N VAL A 2 9.88 20.90 8.84
CA VAL A 2 9.15 20.19 7.75
C VAL A 2 9.73 18.79 7.44
N MET A 3 11.05 18.62 7.56
CA MET A 3 11.73 17.31 7.37
C MET A 3 11.46 16.26 8.46
N LEU A 4 11.07 16.66 9.67
CA LEU A 4 10.81 15.68 10.74
C LEU A 4 9.41 15.06 10.61
N ASN A 5 8.46 15.80 10.01
CA ASN A 5 7.13 15.30 9.71
C ASN A 5 7.12 14.40 8.46
N TRP A 6 7.99 14.65 7.47
CA TRP A 6 8.03 13.85 6.24
C TRP A 6 8.48 12.39 6.51
N ARG A 7 9.52 12.19 7.34
CA ARG A 7 9.93 10.84 7.81
C ARG A 7 8.91 10.16 8.72
N ARG A 8 8.09 10.93 9.44
CA ARG A 8 7.00 10.40 10.27
C ARG A 8 5.77 10.01 9.44
N SER A 9 5.40 10.78 8.42
CA SER A 9 4.39 10.38 7.42
C SER A 9 4.84 9.17 6.61
N LEU A 10 6.15 9.00 6.41
CA LEU A 10 6.74 7.85 5.73
C LEU A 10 7.02 6.63 6.60
N LYS A 11 6.54 6.57 7.86
CA LYS A 11 6.71 5.36 8.68
C LYS A 11 6.07 4.10 8.10
N ARG A 12 5.40 4.18 6.95
CA ARG A 12 4.97 3.05 6.12
C ARG A 12 4.92 3.43 4.63
N PRO A 13 5.95 3.17 3.80
CA PRO A 13 5.82 3.28 2.35
C PRO A 13 5.11 2.06 1.73
N GLU A 14 4.18 1.45 2.47
CA GLU A 14 3.34 0.33 1.99
C GLU A 14 1.97 0.80 1.51
N ARG A 15 1.60 2.08 1.75
CA ARG A 15 0.36 2.64 1.21
C ARG A 15 0.37 4.16 1.28
N LEU A 16 0.06 4.81 0.16
CA LEU A 16 -0.19 6.25 0.12
C LEU A 16 -1.44 6.62 -0.70
N ILE A 17 -2.19 5.63 -1.23
CA ILE A 17 -3.48 5.90 -1.84
C ILE A 17 -4.58 5.58 -0.81
N SER A 18 -5.28 6.63 -0.39
CA SER A 18 -6.45 6.51 0.48
C SER A 18 -7.50 5.55 -0.14
N PRO A 19 -8.02 4.56 0.62
CA PRO A 19 -9.08 3.64 0.21
C PRO A 19 -10.31 4.38 -0.30
N LYS A 20 -10.64 5.54 0.29
CA LYS A 20 -11.72 6.42 -0.19
C LYS A 20 -11.49 6.86 -1.64
N LYS A 21 -10.27 7.28 -1.98
CA LYS A 21 -9.89 7.66 -3.35
C LYS A 21 -9.98 6.46 -4.31
N ILE A 22 -9.57 5.28 -3.86
CA ILE A 22 -9.67 4.03 -4.66
C ILE A 22 -11.14 3.70 -4.95
N ILE A 23 -11.99 3.73 -3.93
CA ILE A 23 -13.44 3.46 -4.05
C ILE A 23 -14.09 4.48 -4.99
N ASP A 24 -13.84 5.77 -4.80
CA ASP A 24 -14.38 6.83 -5.66
C ASP A 24 -13.95 6.66 -7.12
N ASN A 25 -12.68 6.33 -7.36
CA ASN A 25 -12.15 6.07 -8.69
C ASN A 25 -12.74 4.79 -9.31
N ALA A 26 -12.96 3.75 -8.51
CA ALA A 26 -13.63 2.53 -8.95
C ALA A 26 -15.09 2.78 -9.31
N ILE A 27 -15.83 3.57 -8.52
CA ILE A 27 -17.22 3.96 -8.81
C ILE A 27 -17.29 4.74 -10.12
N LYS A 28 -16.46 5.79 -10.30
CA LYS A 28 -16.42 6.60 -11.53
C LYS A 28 -16.12 5.77 -12.78
N ARG A 29 -15.29 4.74 -12.66
CA ARG A 29 -15.02 3.78 -13.75
C ARG A 29 -16.21 2.85 -14.00
N GLY A 30 -16.81 2.31 -12.94
CA GLY A 30 -17.96 1.41 -13.03
C GLY A 30 -19.24 2.06 -13.57
N THR A 31 -19.43 3.37 -13.33
CA THR A 31 -20.57 4.14 -13.85
C THR A 31 -20.38 4.61 -15.30
N GLY A 32 -19.21 4.38 -15.91
CA GLY A 32 -18.89 4.81 -17.27
C GLY A 32 -18.61 6.31 -17.40
N GLU A 33 -18.41 7.02 -16.28
CA GLU A 33 -17.94 8.41 -16.28
C GLU A 33 -16.46 8.51 -16.67
N ALA A 34 -15.68 7.44 -16.42
CA ALA A 34 -14.43 7.21 -17.14
C ALA A 34 -14.76 6.73 -18.56
N THR A 35 -14.29 7.47 -19.56
CA THR A 35 -14.60 7.30 -20.98
C THR A 35 -14.52 5.85 -21.48
N GLY A 36 -15.68 5.23 -21.77
CA GLY A 36 -15.77 3.95 -22.49
C GLY A 36 -16.57 2.91 -21.71
N GLY A 37 -17.88 2.83 -21.98
CA GLY A 37 -18.79 1.91 -21.27
C GLY A 37 -18.35 0.44 -21.32
N ALA A 38 -18.65 -0.31 -20.26
CA ALA A 38 -18.39 -1.75 -20.09
C ALA A 38 -17.08 -2.25 -20.74
N THR A 39 -16.00 -1.48 -20.58
CA THR A 39 -14.72 -1.84 -21.17
C THR A 39 -14.07 -2.90 -20.29
N GLN A 40 -13.53 -3.95 -20.91
CA GLN A 40 -12.72 -4.94 -20.21
C GLN A 40 -11.62 -4.22 -19.42
N THR A 41 -11.64 -4.37 -18.10
CA THR A 41 -10.57 -3.88 -17.23
C THR A 41 -9.49 -4.94 -17.09
N PHE A 42 -8.28 -4.48 -16.88
CA PHE A 42 -7.09 -5.29 -16.71
C PHE A 42 -6.36 -4.85 -15.45
N ASP A 43 -6.02 -5.81 -14.60
CA ASP A 43 -5.02 -5.59 -13.56
C ASP A 43 -3.64 -5.65 -14.20
N VAL A 44 -2.85 -4.60 -13.95
CA VAL A 44 -1.49 -4.45 -14.46
C VAL A 44 -0.57 -4.04 -13.33
N MET A 45 0.66 -4.52 -13.41
CA MET A 45 1.73 -4.20 -12.48
C MET A 45 2.91 -3.66 -13.29
N TYR A 46 3.49 -2.57 -12.82
CA TYR A 46 4.65 -1.94 -13.43
C TYR A 46 5.78 -1.84 -12.41
N GLU A 47 6.99 -2.13 -12.87
CA GLU A 47 8.18 -2.22 -12.02
C GLU A 47 9.20 -1.15 -12.44
N PHE A 48 9.74 -0.43 -11.46
CA PHE A 48 10.69 0.64 -11.71
C PHE A 48 11.83 0.63 -10.68
N MET A 49 13.00 1.09 -11.11
CA MET A 49 14.12 1.39 -10.22
C MET A 49 14.52 2.86 -10.36
N GLY A 50 14.72 3.52 -9.22
CA GLY A 50 15.16 4.90 -9.09
C GLY A 50 16.54 5.04 -8.43
N PRO A 51 16.95 6.28 -8.15
CA PRO A 51 18.23 6.58 -7.51
C PRO A 51 18.38 5.88 -6.17
N GLY A 52 19.62 5.52 -5.81
CA GLY A 52 19.91 4.87 -4.53
C GLY A 52 19.41 3.43 -4.41
N GLY A 53 18.98 2.80 -5.50
CA GLY A 53 18.44 1.43 -5.47
C GLY A 53 16.99 1.35 -5.01
N VAL A 54 16.27 2.49 -4.96
CA VAL A 54 14.85 2.51 -4.64
C VAL A 54 14.07 1.80 -5.74
N ALA A 55 13.48 0.67 -5.40
CA ALA A 55 12.59 -0.10 -6.25
C ALA A 55 11.14 0.30 -6.01
N PHE A 56 10.33 0.21 -7.06
CA PHE A 56 8.90 0.48 -7.01
C PHE A 56 8.11 -0.62 -7.72
N ILE A 57 7.08 -1.10 -7.05
CA ILE A 57 5.98 -1.84 -7.69
C ILE A 57 4.79 -0.89 -7.74
N VAL A 58 4.19 -0.71 -8.92
CA VAL A 58 2.96 0.09 -9.11
C VAL A 58 1.87 -0.81 -9.66
N GLU A 59 0.80 -1.00 -8.90
CA GLU A 59 -0.40 -1.72 -9.31
C GLU A 59 -1.44 -0.75 -9.85
N ALA A 60 -2.12 -1.15 -10.93
CA ALA A 60 -3.22 -0.39 -11.51
C ALA A 60 -4.31 -1.29 -12.07
N ASN A 61 -5.55 -0.81 -12.02
CA ASN A 61 -6.69 -1.39 -12.72
C ASN A 61 -7.10 -0.45 -13.85
N THR A 62 -7.01 -0.91 -15.10
CA THR A 62 -7.15 -0.04 -16.27
C THR A 62 -7.87 -0.71 -17.42
N ASP A 63 -8.62 0.06 -18.20
CA ASP A 63 -9.19 -0.34 -19.47
C ASP A 63 -8.23 -0.10 -20.66
N ASN A 64 -7.11 0.61 -20.43
CA ASN A 64 -6.14 0.97 -21.46
C ASN A 64 -4.72 0.98 -20.90
N LYS A 65 -4.03 -0.16 -21.07
CA LYS A 65 -2.66 -0.38 -20.58
C LYS A 65 -1.68 0.68 -21.11
N THR A 66 -1.77 1.05 -22.38
CA THR A 66 -0.87 2.03 -23.03
C THR A 66 -1.01 3.42 -22.44
N ARG A 67 -2.25 3.86 -22.16
CA ARG A 67 -2.50 5.15 -21.49
C ARG A 67 -1.93 5.14 -20.08
N THR A 68 -2.24 4.10 -19.31
CA THR A 68 -1.82 4.01 -17.89
C THR A 68 -0.31 3.94 -17.75
N ILE A 69 0.41 3.13 -18.53
CA ILE A 69 1.88 3.13 -18.45
C ILE A 69 2.49 4.48 -18.84
N GLY A 70 1.86 5.24 -19.75
CA GLY A 70 2.28 6.60 -20.07
C GLY A 70 2.19 7.55 -18.87
N LEU A 71 1.07 7.50 -18.13
CA LEU A 71 0.85 8.29 -16.91
C LEU A 71 1.82 7.87 -15.80
N VAL A 72 1.97 6.57 -15.56
CA VAL A 72 2.90 6.04 -14.55
C VAL A 72 4.34 6.42 -14.88
N LYS A 73 4.80 6.28 -16.14
CA LYS A 73 6.13 6.75 -16.56
C LYS A 73 6.32 8.25 -16.33
N HIS A 74 5.29 9.06 -16.57
CA HIS A 74 5.36 10.50 -16.30
C HIS A 74 5.57 10.79 -14.82
N ALA A 75 4.84 10.10 -13.93
CA ALA A 75 5.03 10.21 -12.49
C ALA A 75 6.45 9.77 -12.07
N MET A 76 6.86 8.57 -12.47
CA MET A 76 8.17 7.99 -12.14
C MET A 76 9.35 8.84 -12.62
N SER A 77 9.19 9.55 -13.75
CA SER A 77 10.22 10.46 -14.25
C SER A 77 10.55 11.62 -13.29
N LYS A 78 9.64 12.00 -12.38
CA LYS A 78 9.88 13.08 -11.40
C LYS A 78 10.90 12.68 -10.34
N PHE A 79 11.01 11.38 -10.06
CA PHE A 79 12.00 10.80 -9.16
C PHE A 79 13.14 10.10 -9.91
N ASN A 80 13.29 10.35 -11.21
CA ASN A 80 14.31 9.73 -12.07
C ASN A 80 14.27 8.19 -12.03
N ALA A 81 13.09 7.59 -11.81
CA ALA A 81 12.91 6.15 -11.84
C ALA A 81 12.61 5.66 -13.25
N ALA A 82 13.22 4.55 -13.64
CA ALA A 82 13.11 3.94 -14.96
C ALA A 82 12.51 2.54 -14.86
N LEU A 83 11.81 2.11 -15.92
CA LEU A 83 11.28 0.76 -15.99
C LEU A 83 12.41 -0.26 -15.83
N SER A 84 12.26 -1.14 -14.85
CA SER A 84 13.20 -2.22 -14.62
C SER A 84 12.54 -3.31 -13.78
N PRO A 85 12.75 -4.60 -14.09
CA PRO A 85 12.31 -5.68 -13.22
C PRO A 85 12.93 -5.51 -11.84
N CYS A 86 12.09 -5.52 -10.81
CA CYS A 86 12.46 -5.38 -9.41
C CYS A 86 11.52 -6.13 -8.46
N GLN A 87 10.51 -6.86 -8.95
CA GLN A 87 9.58 -7.63 -8.13
C GLN A 87 10.30 -8.61 -7.21
N TYR A 88 11.42 -9.17 -7.66
CA TYR A 88 12.25 -10.11 -6.88
C TYR A 88 12.83 -9.53 -5.58
N ILE A 89 12.77 -8.20 -5.39
CA ILE A 89 13.15 -7.50 -4.15
C ILE A 89 12.07 -7.63 -3.07
N PHE A 90 10.84 -7.95 -3.48
CA PHE A 90 9.65 -7.95 -2.64
C PHE A 90 9.08 -9.36 -2.46
N GLN A 91 8.51 -9.60 -1.29
CA GLN A 91 7.61 -10.70 -1.03
C GLN A 91 6.17 -10.25 -1.12
N ARG A 92 5.33 -11.05 -1.77
CA ARG A 92 3.89 -10.86 -1.71
C ARG A 92 3.37 -11.42 -0.39
N LYS A 93 2.64 -10.60 0.36
CA LYS A 93 2.07 -10.93 1.66
C LYS A 93 0.57 -10.60 1.71
N GLY A 94 -0.14 -11.19 2.65
CA GLY A 94 -1.46 -10.71 3.05
C GLY A 94 -1.32 -9.63 4.13
N GLU A 95 -2.10 -8.56 4.02
CA GLU A 95 -2.17 -7.47 4.98
C GLU A 95 -3.61 -7.30 5.46
N ILE A 96 -3.79 -7.30 6.77
CA ILE A 96 -5.09 -7.16 7.43
C ILE A 96 -5.00 -6.00 8.40
N VAL A 97 -5.94 -5.05 8.32
CA VAL A 97 -6.04 -3.93 9.26
C VAL A 97 -7.30 -4.11 10.09
N PHE A 98 -7.18 -4.02 11.42
CA PHE A 98 -8.31 -4.10 12.34
C PHE A 98 -8.18 -3.13 13.52
N GLU A 99 -9.32 -2.83 14.13
CA GLU A 99 -9.38 -2.21 15.45
C GLU A 99 -9.37 -3.26 16.56
N PRO A 100 -8.79 -2.94 17.73
CA PRO A 100 -8.93 -3.77 18.91
C PRO A 100 -10.40 -3.93 19.29
N GLN A 101 -10.72 -5.00 20.01
CA GLN A 101 -12.09 -5.25 20.46
C GLN A 101 -12.54 -4.22 21.49
N THR A 102 -11.59 -3.80 22.33
CA THR A 102 -11.79 -2.80 23.38
C THR A 102 -10.60 -1.83 23.40
N ALA A 103 -10.81 -0.62 23.94
CA ALA A 103 -9.76 0.40 24.00
C ALA A 103 -8.58 0.00 24.90
N ASP A 104 -8.84 -0.86 25.89
CA ASP A 104 -7.85 -1.28 26.90
C ASP A 104 -7.06 -2.53 26.50
N GLU A 105 -7.40 -3.16 25.37
CA GLU A 105 -6.73 -4.37 24.88
C GLU A 105 -5.25 -4.06 24.58
N THR A 106 -4.37 -4.88 25.13
CA THR A 106 -2.93 -4.70 25.06
C THR A 106 -2.37 -5.23 23.75
N PHE A 107 -1.17 -4.75 23.38
CA PHE A 107 -0.47 -5.28 22.20
C PHE A 107 -0.23 -6.79 22.33
N ASP A 108 0.20 -7.26 23.50
CA ASP A 108 0.55 -8.67 23.72
C ASP A 108 -0.67 -9.59 23.53
N GLU A 109 -1.85 -9.22 24.05
CA GLU A 109 -3.09 -10.00 23.87
C GLU A 109 -3.47 -10.12 22.39
N ILE A 110 -3.35 -9.02 21.65
CA ILE A 110 -3.67 -8.98 20.21
C ILE A 110 -2.64 -9.76 19.40
N PHE A 111 -1.36 -9.63 19.76
CA PHE A 111 -0.27 -10.36 19.14
C PHE A 111 -0.48 -11.86 19.29
N GLU A 112 -0.74 -12.35 20.50
CA GLU A 112 -1.03 -13.77 20.75
C GLU A 112 -2.26 -14.24 19.95
N ALA A 113 -3.36 -13.47 19.98
CA ALA A 113 -4.59 -13.83 19.28
C ALA A 113 -4.43 -13.91 17.75
N ALA A 114 -3.52 -13.08 17.19
CA ALA A 114 -3.17 -13.02 15.78
C ALA A 114 -2.23 -14.17 15.37
N ILE A 115 -1.18 -14.44 16.15
CA ILE A 115 -0.26 -15.54 15.89
C ILE A 115 -0.99 -16.88 15.89
N ASP A 116 -1.93 -17.08 16.82
CA ASP A 116 -2.75 -18.30 16.92
C ASP A 116 -3.56 -18.63 15.65
N VAL A 117 -3.81 -17.62 14.80
CA VAL A 117 -4.62 -17.78 13.58
C VAL A 117 -3.79 -17.71 12.29
N GLY A 118 -2.46 -17.63 12.38
CA GLY A 118 -1.56 -17.62 11.22
C GLY A 118 -0.97 -16.25 10.87
N ALA A 119 -0.95 -15.29 11.79
CA ALA A 119 -0.17 -14.07 11.58
C ALA A 119 1.34 -14.37 11.58
N GLU A 120 2.07 -13.77 10.64
CA GLU A 120 3.53 -13.75 10.60
C GLU A 120 4.10 -12.58 11.40
N ASP A 121 3.41 -11.44 11.39
CA ASP A 121 3.82 -10.22 12.11
C ASP A 121 2.60 -9.36 12.47
N VAL A 122 2.74 -8.52 13.51
CA VAL A 122 1.70 -7.58 13.97
C VAL A 122 2.34 -6.23 14.28
N VAL A 123 1.82 -5.18 13.67
CA VAL A 123 2.31 -3.82 13.82
C VAL A 123 1.19 -2.89 14.27
N GLU A 124 1.32 -2.35 15.47
CA GLU A 124 0.45 -1.29 16.01
C GLU A 124 0.74 0.05 15.32
N PHE A 125 -0.30 0.83 15.04
CA PHE A 125 -0.21 2.18 14.51
C PHE A 125 -1.45 3.02 14.82
N GLU A 126 -1.28 4.34 14.73
CA GLU A 126 -2.37 5.32 14.84
C GLU A 126 -2.79 5.78 13.43
N ASP A 127 -4.08 5.97 13.21
CA ASP A 127 -4.62 6.46 11.95
C ASP A 127 -4.48 7.99 11.83
N THR A 128 -3.27 8.47 11.53
CA THR A 128 -2.98 9.90 11.48
C THR A 128 -3.69 10.64 10.35
N GLU A 129 -4.19 9.93 9.34
CA GLU A 129 -4.83 10.50 8.14
C GLU A 129 -6.35 10.26 8.10
N ASN A 130 -6.91 9.67 9.16
CA ASN A 130 -8.34 9.35 9.28
C ASN A 130 -8.85 8.50 8.10
N GLU A 131 -8.01 7.54 7.70
CA GLU A 131 -8.23 6.60 6.60
C GLU A 131 -9.27 5.54 6.99
N TYR A 132 -9.17 5.03 8.21
CA TYR A 132 -9.94 3.91 8.78
C TYR A 132 -10.86 4.34 9.93
N ASP A 133 -10.80 5.60 10.38
CA ASP A 133 -11.66 6.16 11.43
C ASP A 133 -11.50 5.41 12.77
N GLY A 134 -10.24 5.29 13.23
CA GLY A 134 -9.90 4.60 14.48
C GLY A 134 -8.60 5.14 15.12
N GLU A 135 -8.58 5.29 16.45
CA GLU A 135 -7.43 5.88 17.17
C GLU A 135 -6.25 4.91 17.31
N LYS A 136 -6.53 3.61 17.44
CA LYS A 136 -5.55 2.54 17.62
C LYS A 136 -5.88 1.40 16.67
N LEU A 137 -4.94 1.09 15.77
CA LEU A 137 -5.11 0.08 14.74
C LEU A 137 -3.94 -0.90 14.76
N PHE A 138 -4.21 -2.09 14.25
CA PHE A 138 -3.24 -3.15 14.13
C PHE A 138 -3.20 -3.63 12.70
N LYS A 139 -1.99 -3.77 12.17
CA LYS A 139 -1.70 -4.36 10.87
C LYS A 139 -1.12 -5.74 11.10
N ILE A 140 -1.80 -6.77 10.60
CA ILE A 140 -1.31 -8.14 10.60
C ILE A 140 -0.77 -8.49 9.21
N ILE A 141 0.43 -9.05 9.19
CA ILE A 141 1.05 -9.62 8.00
C ILE A 141 0.88 -11.14 8.02
N THR A 142 0.59 -11.73 6.86
CA THR A 142 0.33 -13.17 6.70
C THR A 142 0.94 -13.68 5.39
N ASP A 143 1.04 -15.00 5.24
CA ASP A 143 1.16 -15.59 3.91
C ASP A 143 -0.06 -15.19 3.06
N PRO A 144 0.11 -14.81 1.78
CA PRO A 144 -1.01 -14.35 0.95
C PRO A 144 -2.09 -15.43 0.74
N GLY A 145 -1.76 -16.71 0.87
CA GLY A 145 -2.70 -17.83 0.84
C GLY A 145 -3.57 -17.94 2.11
N GLU A 146 -3.10 -17.42 3.24
CA GLU A 146 -3.79 -17.47 4.54
C GLU A 146 -4.62 -16.23 4.84
N LEU A 147 -4.44 -15.15 4.08
CA LEU A 147 -5.13 -13.86 4.22
C LEU A 147 -6.63 -13.99 4.56
N ASN A 148 -7.36 -14.77 3.76
CA ASN A 148 -8.81 -14.94 3.96
C ASN A 148 -9.14 -15.73 5.22
N ALA A 149 -8.34 -16.75 5.55
CA ALA A 149 -8.56 -17.56 6.74
C ALA A 149 -8.34 -16.73 8.01
N VAL A 150 -7.20 -16.04 8.09
CA VAL A 150 -6.83 -15.17 9.21
C VAL A 150 -7.87 -14.05 9.40
N SER A 151 -8.21 -13.35 8.31
CA SER A 151 -9.20 -12.26 8.34
C SER A 151 -10.56 -12.71 8.86
N ASN A 152 -11.02 -13.89 8.46
CA ASN A 152 -12.29 -14.45 8.92
C ASN A 152 -12.22 -14.88 10.39
N SER A 153 -11.12 -15.52 10.81
CA SER A 153 -10.92 -15.96 12.19
C SER A 153 -10.87 -14.78 13.16
N LEU A 154 -10.17 -13.69 12.82
CA LEU A 154 -10.14 -12.48 13.65
C LEU A 154 -11.53 -11.83 13.75
N SER A 155 -12.25 -11.75 12.63
CA SER A 155 -13.62 -11.22 12.63
C SER A 155 -14.56 -12.04 13.53
N GLN A 156 -14.42 -13.38 13.51
CA GLN A 156 -15.20 -14.27 14.38
C GLN A 156 -14.84 -14.14 15.85
N LYS A 157 -13.59 -13.80 16.17
CA LYS A 157 -13.15 -13.50 17.54
C LYS A 157 -13.70 -12.18 18.07
N GLY A 158 -14.24 -11.31 17.20
CA GLY A 158 -14.83 -10.01 17.57
C GLY A 158 -14.02 -8.79 17.16
N TYR A 159 -12.87 -8.98 16.50
CA TYR A 159 -12.07 -7.88 15.96
C TYR A 159 -12.80 -7.21 14.79
N LYS A 160 -12.72 -5.88 14.71
CA LYS A 160 -13.37 -5.12 13.64
C LYS A 160 -12.41 -4.96 12.48
N LEU A 161 -12.63 -5.74 11.44
CA LEU A 161 -11.90 -5.63 10.18
C LEU A 161 -12.13 -4.24 9.54
N LYS A 162 -11.04 -3.56 9.20
CA LYS A 162 -11.03 -2.29 8.48
C LYS A 162 -10.58 -2.45 7.04
N ASP A 163 -9.58 -3.30 6.80
CA ASP A 163 -9.15 -3.65 5.46
C ASP A 163 -8.48 -5.03 5.40
N SER A 164 -8.49 -5.64 4.21
CA SER A 164 -7.85 -6.92 3.94
C SER A 164 -7.47 -7.00 2.47
N LYS A 165 -6.17 -7.14 2.20
CA LYS A 165 -5.63 -7.12 0.83
C LYS A 165 -4.31 -7.89 0.74
N THR A 166 -3.87 -8.17 -0.49
CA THR A 166 -2.47 -8.54 -0.71
C THR A 166 -1.60 -7.29 -0.84
N THR A 167 -0.37 -7.38 -0.35
CA THR A 167 0.61 -6.30 -0.34
C THR A 167 1.98 -6.82 -0.81
N PHE A 168 2.90 -5.92 -1.09
CA PHE A 168 4.32 -6.24 -1.34
C PHE A 168 5.18 -5.61 -0.24
N ILE A 169 5.98 -6.44 0.43
CA ILE A 169 6.92 -6.03 1.47
C ILE A 169 8.32 -6.34 0.97
N ALA A 170 9.24 -5.39 1.07
CA ALA A 170 10.62 -5.63 0.69
C ALA A 170 11.29 -6.60 1.67
N ASP A 171 12.16 -7.47 1.16
CA ASP A 171 13.02 -8.26 2.05
C ASP A 171 13.92 -7.31 2.85
N ALA A 172 14.14 -7.62 4.14
CA ALA A 172 14.97 -6.79 5.02
C ALA A 172 16.39 -6.52 4.46
N ASP A 173 16.97 -7.50 3.77
CA ASP A 173 18.29 -7.39 3.14
C ASP A 173 18.30 -6.50 1.88
N ASN A 174 17.13 -6.25 1.28
CA ASN A 174 16.98 -5.44 0.08
C ASN A 174 16.43 -4.02 0.35
N GLU A 175 16.17 -3.67 1.61
CA GLU A 175 15.76 -2.32 1.97
C GLU A 175 16.89 -1.30 1.78
N VAL A 176 16.55 -0.11 1.31
CA VAL A 176 17.49 0.98 1.04
C VAL A 176 17.13 2.24 1.82
N ASP A 177 18.15 3.01 2.19
CA ASP A 177 17.91 4.34 2.75
C ASP A 177 17.43 5.30 1.66
N PHE A 178 16.55 6.24 2.04
CA PHE A 178 16.08 7.26 1.11
C PHE A 178 17.25 8.14 0.62
N PRO A 179 17.43 8.33 -0.70
CA PRO A 179 18.49 9.19 -1.24
C PRO A 179 18.28 10.66 -0.87
N GLU A 180 19.26 11.26 -0.18
CA GLU A 180 19.19 12.64 0.29
C GLU A 180 18.97 13.67 -0.84
N GLY A 181 18.17 14.70 -0.57
CA GLY A 181 17.95 15.82 -1.49
C GLY A 181 16.93 15.55 -2.60
N LEU A 182 16.32 14.36 -2.64
CA LEU A 182 15.30 13.98 -3.60
C LEU A 182 13.86 14.03 -3.03
N GLU A 183 13.65 14.59 -1.84
CA GLU A 183 12.36 14.57 -1.13
C GLU A 183 11.26 15.23 -1.97
N LYS A 184 11.56 16.37 -2.60
CA LYS A 184 10.61 17.08 -3.46
C LYS A 184 10.27 16.30 -4.72
N SER A 185 11.27 15.62 -5.30
CA SER A 185 11.11 14.78 -6.48
C SER A 185 10.25 13.55 -6.18
N MET A 186 10.50 12.90 -5.04
CA MET A 186 9.69 11.78 -4.56
C MET A 186 8.26 12.25 -4.29
N ALA A 187 8.07 13.32 -3.51
CA ALA A 187 6.74 13.84 -3.20
C ALA A 187 5.93 14.13 -4.48
N LYS A 188 6.56 14.73 -5.50
CA LYS A 188 5.87 14.99 -6.77
C LYS A 188 5.58 13.71 -7.57
N CYS A 189 6.44 12.71 -7.49
CA CYS A 189 6.17 11.40 -8.08
C CYS A 189 4.92 10.76 -7.46
N LEU A 190 4.87 10.71 -6.14
CA LEU A 190 3.78 10.10 -5.36
C LEU A 190 2.45 10.83 -5.59
N GLU A 191 2.46 12.17 -5.54
CA GLU A 191 1.28 13.00 -5.86
C GLU A 191 0.68 12.65 -7.24
N LEU A 192 1.53 12.48 -8.26
CA LEU A 192 1.08 12.13 -9.61
C LEU A 192 0.58 10.68 -9.72
N LEU A 193 1.16 9.75 -8.95
CA LEU A 193 0.64 8.39 -8.86
C LEU A 193 -0.74 8.38 -8.21
N ASP A 194 -0.92 9.11 -7.11
CA ASP A 194 -2.20 9.22 -6.41
C ASP A 194 -3.26 9.84 -7.32
N ASP A 195 -2.90 10.84 -8.12
CA ASP A 195 -3.82 11.51 -9.06
C ASP A 195 -4.13 10.68 -10.31
N THR A 196 -3.39 9.60 -10.54
CA THR A 196 -3.69 8.67 -11.62
C THR A 196 -4.79 7.72 -11.17
N ALA A 197 -6.02 7.94 -11.65
CA ALA A 197 -7.20 7.20 -11.20
C ALA A 197 -7.12 5.68 -11.40
N GLU A 198 -6.32 5.21 -12.37
CA GLU A 198 -6.10 3.79 -12.60
C GLU A 198 -5.18 3.14 -11.55
N VAL A 199 -4.27 3.90 -10.93
CA VAL A 199 -3.33 3.36 -9.93
C VAL A 199 -4.11 3.00 -8.66
N THR A 200 -3.87 1.78 -8.17
CA THR A 200 -4.53 1.24 -6.98
C THR A 200 -3.58 1.19 -5.80
N ASN A 201 -2.34 0.78 -6.03
CA ASN A 201 -1.30 0.72 -5.00
C ASN A 201 0.07 1.02 -5.60
N TYR A 202 1.00 1.40 -4.74
CA TYR A 202 2.42 1.33 -5.05
C TYR A 202 3.22 1.00 -3.79
N TYR A 203 4.35 0.34 -3.98
CA TYR A 203 5.20 -0.20 -2.92
C TYR A 203 6.63 0.19 -3.18
N THR A 204 7.41 0.44 -2.13
CA THR A 204 8.85 0.73 -2.25
C THR A 204 9.65 -0.07 -1.24
N ASN A 205 10.94 -0.27 -1.51
CA ASN A 205 11.89 -0.87 -0.58
C ASN A 205 12.62 0.17 0.28
N ILE A 206 12.05 1.37 0.48
CA ILE A 206 12.68 2.38 1.34
C ILE A 206 12.51 1.96 2.79
N ARG A 207 13.63 1.92 3.51
CA ARG A 207 13.67 1.59 4.93
C ARG A 207 12.87 2.60 5.76
N ASN A 208 12.12 2.09 6.74
CA ASN A 208 11.33 2.85 7.71
C ASN A 208 12.18 3.54 8.78
#